data_AF-X0HEA3-F1
#
_entry.id   AF-X0HEA3-F1
#
_cell.length_a   1.000
_cell.length_b   1.000
_cell.length_c   1.000
_cell.angle_alpha   90.00
_cell.angle_beta   90.00
_cell.angle_gamma   90.00
#
_symmetry.space_group_name_H-M   'P 1'
#
loop_
_entity.id
_entity.type
_entity.pdbx_description
1 polymer ?
#
loop_
_entity_poly.entity_id
_entity_poly.type
_entity_poly.pdbx_seq_one_letter_code
_entity_poly.pdbx_strand_id
1 'polypeptide(L)'
;MPTNGSQIKTYAAPEGVAVADAFLIYARSVDSEPWIPVSTYAVDVAEVNTTRNEFDKHPISVASFDMDGPVEVQVKYTLNKVQSAAIRPKSLGIEAVIDGDNTITFSMDRPRDVMLEINYDKWQALHILTNGIDHNAPPSDSQEIWYFGPGINNGSSYGLVTDGNLFVPSNTMVYLAGGAFVTFKLNFIKVCNSGVRGHGFIYNGPNGGAILIERSENIVVENVTSLGATGFSLTTGEAKGVSISGYRSFSSHGNGDGVDLFCSSNILVENCFLRNSDDTIAIYGHRWDYYGDSSNIVIRNCTLLPDIAHPIHMGTHGNPAKPETISGIHISNIDILDHYENQMWYQGCISLSAGDENLIEDVHIQDVRVERISKGQLVNMRVMKNEMWTTAPGHGIRNATLKNISLDATNSQIVNPSQILGFDYTRKVENIVFENLNIGGQYIHDGMEKPRWYMVADLVPIFVNEHVTNVKFILTK
;
A
#
# COMPACT_ATOMS: atom_id res chain seq x y z
N MET A 1 -37.97 -11.53 4.50
CA MET A 1 -37.03 -10.84 3.59
C MET A 1 -36.42 -11.93 2.74
N PRO A 2 -36.44 -11.86 1.39
CA PRO A 2 -35.75 -12.87 0.61
C PRO A 2 -34.26 -12.74 0.93
N THR A 3 -33.66 -13.81 1.43
CA THR A 3 -32.21 -13.96 1.42
C THR A 3 -31.82 -13.92 -0.05
N ASN A 4 -31.33 -12.78 -0.56
CA ASN A 4 -30.64 -12.79 -1.83
C ASN A 4 -29.55 -13.85 -1.68
N GLY A 5 -29.69 -14.97 -2.41
CA GLY A 5 -28.70 -16.05 -2.38
C GLY A 5 -27.35 -15.48 -2.78
N SER A 6 -26.26 -16.09 -2.31
CA SER A 6 -24.93 -15.58 -2.61
C SER A 6 -24.71 -15.47 -4.12
N GLN A 7 -24.14 -14.36 -4.58
CA GLN A 7 -23.90 -14.08 -6.00
C GLN A 7 -22.42 -13.87 -6.27
N ILE A 8 -21.99 -14.26 -7.47
CA ILE A 8 -20.66 -13.96 -8.00
C ILE A 8 -20.83 -13.32 -9.37
N LYS A 9 -20.03 -12.30 -9.63
CA LYS A 9 -19.92 -11.66 -10.93
C LYS A 9 -18.45 -11.63 -11.36
N THR A 10 -18.15 -12.38 -12.42
CA THR A 10 -16.82 -12.39 -13.05
C THR A 10 -16.82 -11.58 -14.34
N TYR A 11 -15.64 -11.18 -14.77
CA TYR A 11 -15.43 -10.31 -15.92
C TYR A 11 -14.41 -10.96 -16.86
N ALA A 12 -14.74 -11.02 -18.15
CA ALA A 12 -13.79 -11.49 -19.15
C ALA A 12 -12.64 -10.48 -19.32
N ALA A 13 -11.41 -10.96 -19.49
CA ALA A 13 -10.30 -10.11 -19.93
C ALA A 13 -10.58 -9.56 -21.33
N PRO A 14 -10.53 -8.23 -21.54
CA PRO A 14 -10.72 -7.67 -22.87
C PRO A 14 -9.49 -7.93 -23.75
N GLU A 15 -9.71 -7.99 -25.07
CA GLU A 15 -8.62 -8.09 -26.05
C GLU A 15 -7.64 -6.92 -25.88
N GLY A 16 -6.33 -7.23 -25.81
CA GLY A 16 -5.27 -6.24 -25.59
C GLY A 16 -4.79 -6.09 -24.13
N VAL A 17 -5.47 -6.70 -23.16
CA VAL A 17 -4.96 -6.84 -21.79
C VAL A 17 -4.19 -8.16 -21.67
N ALA A 18 -2.99 -8.11 -21.10
CA ALA A 18 -2.15 -9.29 -20.93
C ALA A 18 -2.78 -10.24 -19.89
N VAL A 19 -2.84 -11.53 -20.22
CA VAL A 19 -3.35 -12.59 -19.34
C VAL A 19 -2.22 -13.46 -18.83
N ALA A 20 -2.38 -14.02 -17.62
CA ALA A 20 -1.43 -14.95 -17.02
C ALA A 20 -2.01 -16.37 -16.99
N ASP A 21 -1.20 -17.38 -17.29
CA ASP A 21 -1.59 -18.80 -17.34
C ASP A 21 -0.99 -19.65 -16.20
N ALA A 22 -0.21 -19.02 -15.32
CA ALA A 22 0.40 -19.65 -14.15
C ALA A 22 -0.65 -20.18 -13.14
N PHE A 23 -1.84 -19.56 -13.11
CA PHE A 23 -2.93 -19.92 -12.22
C PHE A 23 -4.25 -20.03 -12.99
N LEU A 24 -4.96 -21.15 -12.85
CA LEU A 24 -6.34 -21.31 -13.30
C LEU A 24 -7.26 -21.12 -12.10
N ILE A 25 -8.22 -20.20 -12.19
CA ILE A 25 -9.03 -19.78 -11.05
C ILE A 25 -10.50 -20.02 -11.32
N TYR A 26 -11.16 -20.60 -10.33
CA TYR A 26 -12.60 -20.78 -10.32
C TYR A 26 -13.16 -20.30 -8.98
N ALA A 27 -14.34 -19.69 -9.02
CA ALA A 27 -15.07 -19.28 -7.83
C ALA A 27 -16.52 -19.73 -7.92
N ARG A 28 -17.14 -20.01 -6.77
CA ARG A 28 -18.57 -20.30 -6.67
C ARG A 28 -19.13 -19.80 -5.35
N SER A 29 -20.41 -19.49 -5.33
CA SER A 29 -21.11 -19.32 -4.06
C SER A 29 -21.03 -20.64 -3.29
N VAL A 30 -20.89 -20.57 -1.96
CA VAL A 30 -20.88 -21.77 -1.12
C VAL A 30 -22.12 -22.63 -1.41
N ASP A 31 -21.93 -23.95 -1.53
CA ASP A 31 -22.95 -24.95 -1.85
C ASP A 31 -23.70 -24.76 -3.20
N SER A 32 -23.16 -23.92 -4.10
CA SER A 32 -23.70 -23.73 -5.45
C SER A 32 -22.89 -24.48 -6.50
N GLU A 33 -23.51 -24.77 -7.64
CA GLU A 33 -22.85 -25.20 -8.88
C GLU A 33 -23.40 -24.34 -10.03
N PRO A 34 -22.61 -24.07 -11.09
CA PRO A 34 -21.25 -24.55 -11.35
C PRO A 34 -20.15 -23.65 -10.76
N TRP A 35 -18.92 -24.17 -10.74
CA TRP A 35 -17.70 -23.36 -10.66
C TRP A 35 -17.60 -22.37 -11.84
N ILE A 36 -17.39 -21.09 -11.54
CA ILE A 36 -17.31 -20.01 -12.53
C ILE A 36 -15.83 -19.64 -12.73
N PRO A 37 -15.30 -19.66 -13.97
CA PRO A 37 -13.92 -19.23 -14.22
C PRO A 37 -13.75 -17.72 -13.95
N VAL A 38 -12.61 -17.37 -13.37
CA VAL A 38 -12.20 -15.98 -13.14
C VAL A 38 -11.00 -15.67 -14.04
N SER A 39 -11.04 -14.56 -14.78
CA SER A 39 -9.93 -14.14 -15.62
C SER A 39 -8.71 -13.71 -14.78
N THR A 40 -7.53 -14.02 -15.31
CA THR A 40 -6.22 -13.69 -14.73
C THR A 40 -5.48 -12.71 -15.62
N TYR A 41 -5.09 -11.58 -15.04
CA TYR A 41 -4.31 -10.53 -15.67
C TYR A 41 -2.84 -10.70 -15.29
N ALA A 42 -1.95 -10.51 -16.26
CA ALA A 42 -0.52 -10.44 -16.01
C ALA A 42 -0.11 -9.01 -15.67
N VAL A 43 0.66 -8.85 -14.60
CA VAL A 43 1.30 -7.58 -14.25
C VAL A 43 2.72 -7.85 -13.78
N ASP A 44 3.65 -7.00 -14.19
CA ASP A 44 5.02 -7.07 -13.69
C ASP A 44 5.12 -6.37 -12.34
N VAL A 45 5.79 -7.02 -11.40
CA VAL A 45 6.41 -6.44 -10.21
C VAL A 45 7.93 -6.49 -10.34
N ALA A 46 8.70 -5.89 -9.44
CA ALA A 46 10.14 -5.79 -9.64
C ALA A 46 10.96 -5.91 -8.36
N GLU A 47 12.18 -6.42 -8.50
CA GLU A 47 13.23 -6.27 -7.50
C GLU A 47 14.45 -5.53 -8.06
N VAL A 48 15.26 -4.95 -7.18
CA VAL A 48 16.52 -4.31 -7.59
C VAL A 48 17.55 -5.37 -7.94
N ASN A 49 18.13 -5.30 -9.14
CA ASN A 49 19.35 -6.03 -9.43
C ASN A 49 20.53 -5.29 -8.79
N THR A 50 21.19 -5.87 -7.78
CA THR A 50 22.31 -5.19 -7.10
C THR A 50 23.65 -5.26 -7.84
N THR A 51 23.69 -5.97 -8.97
CA THR A 51 24.90 -6.14 -9.81
C THR A 51 24.82 -5.36 -11.13
N ARG A 52 23.63 -4.94 -11.54
CA ARG A 52 23.35 -4.17 -12.76
C ARG A 52 22.51 -2.96 -12.38
N ASN A 53 22.61 -1.85 -13.11
CA ASN A 53 21.77 -0.67 -12.86
C ASN A 53 20.36 -0.85 -13.45
N GLU A 54 19.66 -1.91 -13.03
CA GLU A 54 18.42 -2.40 -13.65
C GLU A 54 17.47 -2.99 -12.58
N PHE A 55 16.19 -3.08 -12.93
CA PHE A 55 15.17 -3.80 -12.17
C PHE A 55 14.90 -5.15 -12.82
N ASP A 56 14.94 -6.23 -12.04
CA ASP A 56 14.51 -7.55 -12.50
C ASP A 56 12.99 -7.64 -12.34
N LYS A 57 12.29 -7.78 -13.48
CA LYS A 57 10.83 -7.85 -13.53
C LYS A 57 10.36 -9.28 -13.34
N HIS A 58 9.34 -9.44 -12.49
CA HIS A 58 8.70 -10.70 -12.18
C HIS A 58 7.21 -10.62 -12.56
N PRO A 59 6.74 -11.37 -13.55
CA PRO A 59 5.32 -11.40 -13.88
C PRO A 59 4.55 -12.16 -12.79
N ILE A 60 3.54 -11.51 -12.22
CA ILE A 60 2.59 -12.10 -11.27
C ILE A 60 1.18 -12.15 -11.86
N SER A 61 0.30 -12.91 -11.21
CA SER A 61 -1.11 -12.99 -11.60
C SER A 61 -1.99 -12.13 -10.69
N VAL A 62 -2.93 -11.42 -11.30
CA VAL A 62 -3.99 -10.68 -10.61
C VAL A 62 -5.34 -11.15 -11.14
N ALA A 63 -6.30 -11.42 -10.28
CA ALA A 63 -7.66 -11.77 -10.62
C ALA A 63 -8.63 -10.85 -9.87
N SER A 64 -9.80 -10.59 -10.46
CA SER A 64 -10.82 -9.76 -9.83
C SER A 64 -12.22 -10.31 -10.12
N PHE A 65 -13.07 -10.32 -9.09
CA PHE A 65 -14.49 -10.63 -9.20
C PHE A 65 -15.27 -9.97 -8.07
N ASP A 66 -16.58 -9.81 -8.28
CA ASP A 66 -17.47 -9.28 -7.26
C ASP A 66 -18.27 -10.41 -6.63
N MET A 67 -18.55 -10.27 -5.33
CA MET A 67 -19.26 -11.26 -4.53
C MET A 67 -20.26 -10.61 -3.58
N ASP A 68 -21.42 -11.24 -3.45
CA ASP A 68 -22.36 -10.99 -2.36
C ASP A 68 -22.55 -12.29 -1.59
N GLY A 69 -22.14 -12.31 -0.32
CA GLY A 69 -22.18 -13.51 0.53
C GLY A 69 -20.97 -14.44 0.34
N PRO A 70 -20.92 -15.57 1.08
CA PRO A 70 -19.75 -16.44 1.12
C PRO A 70 -19.46 -17.15 -0.20
N VAL A 71 -18.18 -17.26 -0.54
CA VAL A 71 -17.67 -17.94 -1.74
C VAL A 71 -16.58 -18.94 -1.43
N GLU A 72 -16.46 -19.95 -2.29
CA GLU A 72 -15.32 -20.86 -2.35
C GLU A 72 -14.48 -20.51 -3.57
N VAL A 73 -13.16 -20.51 -3.40
CA VAL A 73 -12.19 -20.25 -4.46
C VAL A 73 -11.34 -21.50 -4.65
N GLN A 74 -11.19 -21.92 -5.89
CA GLN A 74 -10.32 -23.00 -6.31
C GLN A 74 -9.28 -22.44 -7.28
N VAL A 75 -8.01 -22.73 -7.01
CA VAL A 75 -6.88 -22.27 -7.80
C VAL A 75 -6.01 -23.46 -8.17
N LYS A 76 -5.77 -23.69 -9.46
CA LYS A 76 -4.78 -24.68 -9.93
C LYS A 76 -3.51 -23.97 -10.38
N TYR A 77 -2.39 -24.26 -9.73
CA TYR A 77 -1.08 -23.75 -10.13
C TYR A 77 -0.43 -24.67 -11.18
N THR A 78 -0.02 -24.10 -12.31
CA THR A 78 0.32 -24.86 -13.53
C THR A 78 1.81 -25.05 -13.77
N LEU A 79 2.67 -24.25 -13.14
CA LEU A 79 4.09 -24.21 -13.48
C LEU A 79 4.92 -25.28 -12.78
N ASN A 80 4.80 -25.39 -11.44
CA ASN A 80 5.63 -26.25 -10.61
C ASN A 80 4.82 -26.95 -9.52
N LYS A 81 5.43 -27.90 -8.81
CA LYS A 81 4.80 -28.56 -7.66
C LYS A 81 4.51 -27.56 -6.54
N VAL A 82 3.30 -27.61 -5.98
CA VAL A 82 2.90 -26.87 -4.78
C VAL A 82 3.32 -27.69 -3.56
N GLN A 83 4.26 -27.16 -2.78
CA GLN A 83 4.73 -27.69 -1.50
C GLN A 83 4.13 -26.93 -0.32
N SER A 84 3.92 -25.62 -0.50
CA SER A 84 3.20 -24.78 0.45
C SER A 84 2.35 -23.74 -0.29
N ALA A 85 1.27 -23.33 0.36
CA ALA A 85 0.34 -22.32 -0.09
C ALA A 85 -0.13 -21.52 1.13
N ALA A 86 -0.07 -20.20 1.07
CA ALA A 86 -0.52 -19.33 2.16
C ALA A 86 -1.37 -18.18 1.62
N ILE A 87 -2.54 -17.96 2.24
CA ILE A 87 -3.34 -16.77 2.00
C ILE A 87 -2.84 -15.66 2.92
N ARG A 88 -2.55 -14.50 2.33
CA ARG A 88 -2.06 -13.31 3.01
C ARG A 88 -3.00 -12.12 2.77
N PRO A 89 -3.16 -11.22 3.76
CA PRO A 89 -2.50 -11.25 5.07
C PRO A 89 -3.03 -12.34 6.00
N LYS A 90 -2.13 -12.93 6.79
CA LYS A 90 -2.41 -13.99 7.77
C LYS A 90 -3.42 -13.54 8.82
N SER A 91 -3.51 -12.22 9.08
CA SER A 91 -4.46 -11.61 10.01
C SER A 91 -5.93 -11.90 9.66
N LEU A 92 -6.22 -12.28 8.41
CA LEU A 92 -7.57 -12.68 7.98
C LEU A 92 -7.98 -14.07 8.45
N GLY A 93 -7.02 -14.91 8.88
CA GLY A 93 -7.30 -16.28 9.33
C GLY A 93 -7.85 -17.20 8.24
N ILE A 94 -7.60 -16.88 6.96
CA ILE A 94 -8.02 -17.72 5.82
C ILE A 94 -6.96 -18.80 5.62
N GLU A 95 -7.37 -20.06 5.75
CA GLU A 95 -6.51 -21.21 5.52
C GLU A 95 -6.64 -21.72 4.08
N ALA A 96 -5.50 -21.97 3.44
CA ALA A 96 -5.43 -22.65 2.15
C ALA A 96 -5.27 -24.16 2.36
N VAL A 97 -6.07 -24.95 1.64
CA VAL A 97 -5.95 -26.41 1.57
C VAL A 97 -5.32 -26.79 0.25
N ILE A 98 -4.26 -27.60 0.29
CA ILE A 98 -3.60 -28.12 -0.91
C ILE A 98 -4.11 -29.54 -1.16
N ASP A 99 -4.73 -29.73 -2.32
CA ASP A 99 -5.15 -31.03 -2.82
C ASP A 99 -4.07 -31.66 -3.73
N GLY A 100 -4.17 -32.97 -3.98
CA GLY A 100 -3.32 -33.63 -4.97
C GLY A 100 -3.57 -33.03 -6.36
N ASP A 101 -2.51 -32.77 -7.13
CA ASP A 101 -2.53 -32.06 -8.44
C ASP A 101 -2.46 -30.52 -8.38
N ASN A 102 -1.68 -29.96 -7.43
CA ASN A 102 -1.40 -28.51 -7.35
C ASN A 102 -2.65 -27.62 -7.27
N THR A 103 -3.74 -28.18 -6.74
CA THR A 103 -5.00 -27.47 -6.58
C THR A 103 -5.06 -26.94 -5.15
N ILE A 104 -5.36 -25.66 -5.00
CA ILE A 104 -5.50 -24.96 -3.74
C ILE A 104 -6.95 -24.54 -3.61
N THR A 105 -7.56 -24.79 -2.45
CA THR A 105 -8.91 -24.33 -2.14
C THR A 105 -8.93 -23.51 -0.86
N PHE A 106 -9.79 -22.51 -0.80
CA PHE A 106 -10.07 -21.72 0.39
C PHE A 106 -11.44 -21.04 0.25
N SER A 107 -11.95 -20.48 1.35
CA SER A 107 -13.25 -19.79 1.37
C SER A 107 -13.11 -18.37 1.87
N MET A 108 -14.00 -17.51 1.40
CA MET A 108 -14.10 -16.11 1.82
C MET A 108 -15.55 -15.79 2.18
N ASP A 109 -15.77 -15.19 3.35
CA ASP A 109 -17.10 -14.85 3.85
C ASP A 109 -17.59 -13.47 3.38
N ARG A 110 -16.66 -12.62 2.95
CA ARG A 110 -16.90 -11.26 2.46
C ARG A 110 -15.77 -10.81 1.54
N PRO A 111 -15.97 -9.73 0.75
CA PRO A 111 -14.91 -9.16 -0.07
C PRO A 111 -13.68 -8.78 0.76
N ARG A 112 -12.53 -9.33 0.41
CA ARG A 112 -11.20 -9.05 0.96
C ARG A 112 -10.16 -9.24 -0.14
N ASP A 113 -9.21 -8.32 -0.24
CA ASP A 113 -8.09 -8.51 -1.16
C ASP A 113 -7.07 -9.43 -0.49
N VAL A 114 -6.63 -10.47 -1.20
CA VAL A 114 -5.70 -11.45 -0.67
C VAL A 114 -4.60 -11.79 -1.68
N MET A 115 -3.44 -12.18 -1.17
CA MET A 115 -2.36 -12.80 -1.94
C MET A 115 -2.26 -14.27 -1.57
N LEU A 116 -2.39 -15.16 -2.57
CA LEU A 116 -1.98 -16.55 -2.49
C LEU A 116 -0.50 -16.65 -2.84
N GLU A 117 0.35 -16.89 -1.85
CA GLU A 117 1.79 -17.14 -2.02
C GLU A 117 2.06 -18.64 -2.14
N ILE A 118 2.80 -19.04 -3.18
CA ILE A 118 3.19 -20.43 -3.42
C ILE A 118 4.64 -20.64 -2.98
N ASN A 119 4.91 -21.75 -2.29
CA ASN A 119 6.26 -22.21 -1.96
C ASN A 119 7.13 -21.17 -1.21
N TYR A 120 6.51 -20.28 -0.42
CA TYR A 120 7.18 -19.16 0.28
C TYR A 120 7.89 -18.17 -0.64
N ASP A 121 7.48 -18.09 -1.90
CA ASP A 121 8.04 -17.18 -2.90
C ASP A 121 7.00 -16.13 -3.30
N LYS A 122 7.21 -14.88 -2.88
CA LYS A 122 6.31 -13.75 -3.19
C LYS A 122 6.24 -13.42 -4.69
N TRP A 123 7.20 -13.90 -5.49
CA TRP A 123 7.19 -13.75 -6.95
C TRP A 123 6.31 -14.83 -7.60
N GLN A 124 6.10 -15.97 -6.94
CA GLN A 124 5.13 -16.99 -7.32
C GLN A 124 3.80 -16.76 -6.60
N ALA A 125 3.13 -15.66 -6.95
CA ALA A 125 1.93 -15.22 -6.25
C ALA A 125 0.75 -14.92 -7.20
N LEU A 126 -0.44 -15.19 -6.68
CA LEU A 126 -1.72 -14.78 -7.25
C LEU A 126 -2.38 -13.78 -6.30
N HIS A 127 -2.78 -12.62 -6.81
CA HIS A 127 -3.56 -11.64 -6.05
C HIS A 127 -5.02 -11.71 -6.48
N ILE A 128 -5.91 -11.85 -5.51
CA ILE A 128 -7.35 -11.98 -5.74
C ILE A 128 -8.00 -10.75 -5.11
N LEU A 129 -8.46 -9.87 -5.97
CA LEU A 129 -9.10 -8.61 -5.62
C LEU A 129 -10.61 -8.84 -5.64
N THR A 130 -11.29 -8.57 -4.53
CA THR A 130 -12.75 -8.81 -4.46
C THR A 130 -13.49 -7.58 -4.00
N ASN A 131 -14.67 -7.37 -4.60
CA ASN A 131 -15.57 -6.28 -4.23
C ASN A 131 -16.95 -6.82 -3.88
N GLY A 132 -17.72 -6.04 -3.13
CA GLY A 132 -19.17 -6.28 -3.02
C GLY A 132 -19.83 -5.93 -4.34
N ILE A 133 -20.94 -6.57 -4.71
CA ILE A 133 -21.64 -6.20 -5.95
C ILE A 133 -22.21 -4.78 -5.80
N ASP A 134 -21.83 -3.88 -6.70
CA ASP A 134 -22.39 -2.51 -6.71
C ASP A 134 -23.80 -2.51 -7.32
N HIS A 135 -24.81 -2.66 -6.47
CA HIS A 135 -26.22 -2.58 -6.88
C HIS A 135 -26.66 -1.18 -7.32
N ASN A 136 -25.85 -0.14 -7.07
CA ASN A 136 -26.11 1.24 -7.43
C ASN A 136 -25.18 1.73 -8.56
N ALA A 137 -24.57 0.80 -9.29
CA ALA A 137 -23.74 1.11 -10.44
C ALA A 137 -24.56 1.94 -11.47
N PRO A 138 -24.05 3.09 -11.93
CA PRO A 138 -24.71 3.84 -12.99
C PRO A 138 -24.69 3.02 -14.29
N PRO A 139 -25.79 3.02 -15.07
CA PRO A 139 -25.86 2.22 -16.30
C PRO A 139 -25.15 2.87 -17.50
N SER A 140 -24.91 4.18 -17.45
CA SER A 140 -24.35 4.99 -18.54
C SER A 140 -23.90 6.37 -18.02
N ASP A 141 -23.37 7.19 -18.92
CA ASP A 141 -23.08 8.60 -18.67
C ASP A 141 -24.31 9.38 -18.16
N SER A 142 -24.04 10.42 -17.38
CA SER A 142 -25.01 11.44 -16.96
C SER A 142 -24.34 12.82 -16.88
N GLN A 143 -25.07 13.86 -16.47
CA GLN A 143 -24.51 15.21 -16.32
C GLN A 143 -23.33 15.27 -15.34
N GLU A 144 -23.34 14.43 -14.30
CA GLU A 144 -22.33 14.41 -13.23
C GLU A 144 -21.50 13.11 -13.23
N ILE A 145 -21.77 12.18 -14.16
CA ILE A 145 -21.12 10.87 -14.22
C ILE A 145 -20.52 10.64 -15.59
N TRP A 146 -19.21 10.37 -15.61
CA TRP A 146 -18.49 9.85 -16.78
C TRP A 146 -18.31 8.34 -16.59
N TYR A 147 -19.04 7.54 -17.36
CA TYR A 147 -19.11 6.10 -17.24
C TYR A 147 -18.19 5.41 -18.25
N PHE A 148 -17.38 4.47 -17.76
CA PHE A 148 -16.61 3.55 -18.55
C PHE A 148 -17.11 2.12 -18.31
N GLY A 149 -17.67 1.50 -19.34
CA GLY A 149 -18.18 0.14 -19.31
C GLY A 149 -17.09 -0.93 -19.54
N PRO A 150 -17.46 -2.21 -19.50
CA PRO A 150 -16.53 -3.31 -19.78
C PRO A 150 -15.82 -3.15 -21.12
N GLY A 151 -14.52 -3.48 -21.17
CA GLY A 151 -13.66 -3.28 -22.33
C GLY A 151 -12.62 -2.18 -22.13
N ILE A 152 -11.76 -1.98 -23.15
CA ILE A 152 -10.73 -0.94 -23.13
C ILE A 152 -11.32 0.41 -23.56
N ASN A 153 -11.14 1.43 -22.73
CA ASN A 153 -11.51 2.83 -22.99
C ASN A 153 -12.98 3.02 -23.42
N ASN A 154 -13.87 2.16 -22.94
CA ASN A 154 -15.27 2.12 -23.36
C ASN A 154 -16.13 3.15 -22.60
N GLY A 155 -15.98 4.44 -22.95
CA GLY A 155 -16.78 5.54 -22.40
C GLY A 155 -16.69 6.77 -23.29
N SER A 156 -17.76 7.58 -23.35
CA SER A 156 -17.80 8.73 -24.27
C SER A 156 -16.73 9.78 -23.95
N SER A 157 -16.43 9.97 -22.66
CA SER A 157 -15.38 10.88 -22.18
C SER A 157 -13.96 10.47 -22.59
N TYR A 158 -13.76 9.27 -23.16
CA TYR A 158 -12.47 8.91 -23.77
C TYR A 158 -12.08 9.88 -24.89
N GLY A 159 -13.04 10.46 -25.61
CA GLY A 159 -12.78 11.46 -26.64
C GLY A 159 -12.18 12.78 -26.12
N LEU A 160 -12.14 12.98 -24.80
CA LEU A 160 -11.53 14.13 -24.14
C LEU A 160 -10.07 13.87 -23.72
N VAL A 161 -9.58 12.64 -23.88
CA VAL A 161 -8.21 12.28 -23.50
C VAL A 161 -7.21 12.94 -24.44
N THR A 162 -6.26 13.67 -23.87
CA THR A 162 -5.15 14.29 -24.59
C THR A 162 -3.83 13.87 -23.99
N ASP A 163 -2.91 13.41 -24.84
CA ASP A 163 -1.56 12.96 -24.43
C ASP A 163 -1.58 11.94 -23.28
N GLY A 164 -2.58 11.04 -23.27
CA GLY A 164 -2.76 10.03 -22.23
C GLY A 164 -3.35 10.56 -20.91
N ASN A 165 -3.93 11.76 -20.88
CA ASN A 165 -4.51 12.37 -19.69
C ASN A 165 -6.00 12.66 -19.89
N LEU A 166 -6.81 12.36 -18.87
CA LEU A 166 -8.18 12.84 -18.74
C LEU A 166 -8.25 13.83 -17.58
N PHE A 167 -8.59 15.09 -17.87
CA PHE A 167 -8.80 16.13 -16.86
C PHE A 167 -10.26 16.14 -16.44
N VAL A 168 -10.53 15.74 -15.20
CA VAL A 168 -11.90 15.63 -14.67
C VAL A 168 -12.30 16.98 -14.04
N PRO A 169 -13.41 17.62 -14.47
CA PRO A 169 -13.84 18.91 -13.94
C PRO A 169 -14.55 18.74 -12.59
N SER A 170 -14.77 19.85 -11.88
CA SER A 170 -15.51 19.86 -10.62
C SER A 170 -16.92 19.25 -10.75
N ASN A 171 -17.43 18.69 -9.65
CA ASN A 171 -18.75 18.05 -9.56
C ASN A 171 -18.93 16.88 -10.54
N THR A 172 -17.86 16.16 -10.85
CA THR A 172 -17.88 15.02 -11.79
C THR A 172 -17.31 13.76 -11.15
N MET A 173 -18.03 12.66 -11.28
CA MET A 173 -17.62 11.33 -10.86
C MET A 173 -17.29 10.47 -12.08
N VAL A 174 -16.06 9.99 -12.18
CA VAL A 174 -15.71 8.93 -13.13
C VAL A 174 -16.12 7.59 -12.54
N TYR A 175 -16.88 6.78 -13.27
CA TYR A 175 -17.26 5.43 -12.86
C TYR A 175 -16.61 4.39 -13.77
N LEU A 176 -15.74 3.55 -13.22
CA LEU A 176 -15.11 2.43 -13.92
C LEU A 176 -15.85 1.13 -13.58
N ALA A 177 -16.68 0.63 -14.48
CA ALA A 177 -17.42 -0.62 -14.25
C ALA A 177 -16.48 -1.82 -14.10
N GLY A 178 -16.95 -2.89 -13.46
CA GLY A 178 -16.20 -4.15 -13.46
C GLY A 178 -15.94 -4.65 -14.88
N GLY A 179 -14.69 -5.03 -15.16
CA GLY A 179 -14.21 -5.38 -16.51
C GLY A 179 -13.88 -4.18 -17.40
N ALA A 180 -14.01 -2.94 -16.93
CA ALA A 180 -13.53 -1.75 -17.63
C ALA A 180 -12.02 -1.58 -17.43
N PHE A 181 -11.32 -1.21 -18.51
CA PHE A 181 -9.89 -0.88 -18.49
C PHE A 181 -9.70 0.47 -19.16
N VAL A 182 -9.13 1.44 -18.45
CA VAL A 182 -8.75 2.74 -19.03
C VAL A 182 -7.24 2.84 -19.15
N THR A 183 -6.74 3.39 -20.25
CA THR A 183 -5.29 3.48 -20.55
C THR A 183 -4.78 4.92 -20.49
N PHE A 184 -5.35 5.71 -19.60
CA PHE A 184 -5.05 7.13 -19.42
C PHE A 184 -5.02 7.47 -17.94
N LYS A 185 -4.25 8.50 -17.58
CA LYS A 185 -4.17 9.05 -16.23
C LYS A 185 -5.37 9.94 -15.94
N LEU A 186 -5.96 9.79 -14.76
CA LEU A 186 -7.01 10.67 -14.24
C LEU A 186 -6.37 11.85 -13.51
N ASN A 187 -6.71 13.07 -13.91
CA ASN A 187 -6.17 14.30 -13.32
C ASN A 187 -7.29 15.15 -12.73
N PHE A 188 -7.21 15.39 -11.42
CA PHE A 188 -8.06 16.30 -10.66
C PHE A 188 -7.20 17.50 -10.26
N ILE A 189 -7.19 18.55 -11.08
CA ILE A 189 -6.30 19.70 -10.91
C ILE A 189 -7.14 20.96 -10.72
N LYS A 190 -7.03 21.59 -9.55
CA LYS A 190 -7.80 22.80 -9.18
C LYS A 190 -9.32 22.61 -9.29
N VAL A 191 -9.80 21.45 -8.85
CA VAL A 191 -11.22 21.07 -8.89
C VAL A 191 -11.74 20.70 -7.51
N CYS A 192 -13.06 20.57 -7.40
CA CYS A 192 -13.69 20.12 -6.17
C CYS A 192 -14.88 19.19 -6.39
N ASN A 193 -15.25 18.45 -5.35
CA ASN A 193 -16.42 17.58 -5.32
C ASN A 193 -16.44 16.56 -6.47
N SER A 194 -15.30 15.95 -6.75
CA SER A 194 -15.11 15.07 -7.90
C SER A 194 -14.44 13.78 -7.48
N GLY A 195 -14.38 12.79 -8.37
CA GLY A 195 -13.71 11.56 -8.01
C GLY A 195 -13.73 10.50 -9.08
N VAL A 196 -13.22 9.34 -8.69
CA VAL A 196 -13.33 8.10 -9.45
C VAL A 196 -13.78 6.98 -8.54
N ARG A 197 -14.72 6.15 -9.00
CA ARG A 197 -15.14 4.95 -8.28
C ARG A 197 -15.44 3.78 -9.21
N GLY A 198 -15.58 2.59 -8.64
CA GLY A 198 -15.98 1.37 -9.33
C GLY A 198 -14.90 0.30 -9.33
N HIS A 199 -15.13 -0.83 -9.99
CA HIS A 199 -14.28 -2.04 -9.91
C HIS A 199 -13.39 -2.23 -11.14
N GLY A 200 -13.29 -1.20 -11.99
CA GLY A 200 -12.43 -1.21 -13.18
C GLY A 200 -10.97 -0.87 -12.89
N PHE A 201 -10.19 -0.88 -13.97
CA PHE A 201 -8.73 -0.79 -13.93
C PHE A 201 -8.24 0.45 -14.67
N ILE A 202 -7.22 1.09 -14.11
CA ILE A 202 -6.33 2.03 -14.80
C ILE A 202 -5.08 1.23 -15.18
N TYR A 203 -4.93 0.94 -16.46
CA TYR A 203 -3.99 -0.04 -16.99
C TYR A 203 -2.85 0.64 -17.75
N ASN A 204 -1.61 0.29 -17.38
CA ASN A 204 -0.38 0.89 -17.90
C ASN A 204 -0.42 2.41 -17.86
N GLY A 205 -0.69 2.96 -16.67
CA GLY A 205 -0.88 4.39 -16.43
C GLY A 205 0.17 5.24 -17.18
N PRO A 206 -0.21 5.99 -18.24
CA PRO A 206 0.75 6.75 -19.02
C PRO A 206 1.25 7.96 -18.22
N ASN A 207 2.39 8.52 -18.64
CA ASN A 207 3.04 9.66 -17.97
C ASN A 207 3.36 9.38 -16.48
N GLY A 208 3.69 8.12 -16.16
CA GLY A 208 4.17 7.69 -14.86
C GLY A 208 3.09 7.23 -13.88
N GLY A 209 1.85 7.71 -13.95
CA GLY A 209 0.87 7.49 -12.87
C GLY A 209 -0.54 7.12 -13.31
N ALA A 210 -1.38 6.74 -12.35
CA ALA A 210 -2.78 6.43 -12.59
C ALA A 210 -3.72 7.58 -12.20
N ILE A 211 -3.48 8.21 -11.05
CA ILE A 211 -4.31 9.29 -10.52
C ILE A 211 -3.44 10.43 -9.99
N LEU A 212 -3.73 11.67 -10.38
CA LEU A 212 -3.15 12.87 -9.78
C LEU A 212 -4.26 13.75 -9.22
N ILE A 213 -4.12 14.15 -7.96
CA ILE A 213 -4.99 15.08 -7.25
C ILE A 213 -4.15 16.27 -6.82
N GLU A 214 -4.28 17.39 -7.51
CA GLU A 214 -3.45 18.57 -7.28
C GLU A 214 -4.32 19.78 -6.97
N ARG A 215 -4.01 20.49 -5.87
CA ARG A 215 -4.64 21.76 -5.49
C ARG A 215 -6.17 21.68 -5.51
N SER A 216 -6.69 20.55 -5.05
CA SER A 216 -8.10 20.16 -5.18
C SER A 216 -8.70 19.84 -3.82
N GLU A 217 -10.01 19.99 -3.69
CA GLU A 217 -10.74 19.78 -2.44
C GLU A 217 -11.91 18.81 -2.58
N ASN A 218 -12.14 17.96 -1.59
CA ASN A 218 -13.25 17.00 -1.59
C ASN A 218 -13.20 16.04 -2.79
N ILE A 219 -12.13 15.25 -2.87
CA ILE A 219 -11.91 14.26 -3.93
C ILE A 219 -12.06 12.84 -3.39
N VAL A 220 -12.76 11.98 -4.12
CA VAL A 220 -12.99 10.58 -3.75
C VAL A 220 -12.33 9.64 -4.76
N VAL A 221 -11.59 8.65 -4.26
CA VAL A 221 -11.08 7.50 -5.02
C VAL A 221 -11.59 6.24 -4.34
N GLU A 222 -12.41 5.45 -5.04
CA GLU A 222 -13.09 4.30 -4.43
C GLU A 222 -13.03 3.02 -5.29
N ASN A 223 -12.46 1.95 -4.74
CA ASN A 223 -12.42 0.58 -5.27
C ASN A 223 -11.72 0.35 -6.63
N VAL A 224 -11.13 1.38 -7.24
CA VAL A 224 -10.42 1.24 -8.52
C VAL A 224 -9.03 0.65 -8.35
N THR A 225 -8.52 0.01 -9.41
CA THR A 225 -7.21 -0.66 -9.41
C THR A 225 -6.26 -0.06 -10.44
N SER A 226 -5.04 0.26 -10.05
CA SER A 226 -3.94 0.59 -10.95
C SER A 226 -3.06 -0.63 -11.20
N LEU A 227 -2.84 -0.96 -12.47
CA LEU A 227 -1.93 -2.02 -12.90
C LEU A 227 -0.84 -1.44 -13.81
N GLY A 228 0.42 -1.65 -13.44
CA GLY A 228 1.57 -1.31 -14.26
C GLY A 228 1.87 0.19 -14.32
N ALA A 229 1.68 0.93 -13.22
CA ALA A 229 2.17 2.31 -13.14
C ALA A 229 3.70 2.35 -13.28
N THR A 230 4.23 3.38 -13.94
CA THR A 230 5.66 3.56 -14.25
C THR A 230 6.31 4.69 -13.44
N GLY A 231 5.69 5.01 -12.30
CA GLY A 231 5.90 6.20 -11.47
C GLY A 231 4.87 6.18 -10.33
N PHE A 232 4.67 7.31 -9.66
CA PHE A 232 3.71 7.43 -8.56
C PHE A 232 2.30 7.08 -9.02
N SER A 233 1.73 6.03 -8.44
CA SER A 233 0.44 5.49 -8.86
C SER A 233 -0.70 6.45 -8.53
N LEU A 234 -0.75 6.95 -7.29
CA LEU A 234 -1.72 7.95 -6.84
C LEU A 234 -0.99 9.05 -6.05
N THR A 235 -0.98 10.26 -6.59
CA THR A 235 -0.35 11.41 -5.92
C THR A 235 -1.39 12.43 -5.49
N THR A 236 -1.24 12.97 -4.28
CA THR A 236 -1.88 14.22 -3.84
C THR A 236 -0.84 15.31 -3.65
N GLY A 237 -1.11 16.52 -4.13
CA GLY A 237 -0.26 17.69 -3.96
C GLY A 237 -1.10 18.91 -3.59
N GLU A 238 -0.86 19.52 -2.43
CA GLU A 238 -1.67 20.64 -1.90
C GLU A 238 -3.19 20.31 -1.90
N ALA A 239 -3.55 19.07 -1.61
CA ALA A 239 -4.93 18.61 -1.62
C ALA A 239 -5.56 18.69 -0.22
N LYS A 240 -6.89 18.85 -0.19
CA LYS A 240 -7.64 18.92 1.07
C LYS A 240 -8.90 18.07 1.04
N GLY A 241 -9.12 17.26 2.07
CA GLY A 241 -10.36 16.46 2.14
C GLY A 241 -10.38 15.40 1.04
N VAL A 242 -9.40 14.50 1.02
CA VAL A 242 -9.35 13.41 0.04
C VAL A 242 -9.65 12.09 0.74
N SER A 243 -10.53 11.29 0.15
CA SER A 243 -10.86 9.94 0.62
C SER A 243 -10.42 8.92 -0.42
N ILE A 244 -9.49 8.05 -0.05
CA ILE A 244 -8.96 6.95 -0.87
C ILE A 244 -9.36 5.66 -0.17
N SER A 245 -10.33 4.92 -0.73
CA SER A 245 -10.85 3.69 -0.13
C SER A 245 -10.82 2.55 -1.14
N GLY A 246 -10.29 1.38 -0.77
CA GLY A 246 -10.28 0.22 -1.67
C GLY A 246 -9.34 0.37 -2.88
N TYR A 247 -8.40 1.33 -2.83
CA TYR A 247 -7.45 1.52 -3.92
C TYR A 247 -6.43 0.38 -3.94
N ARG A 248 -6.17 -0.13 -5.15
CA ARG A 248 -5.20 -1.21 -5.37
C ARG A 248 -4.15 -0.76 -6.36
N SER A 249 -2.88 -1.05 -6.09
CA SER A 249 -1.78 -0.59 -6.94
C SER A 249 -0.70 -1.66 -7.10
N PHE A 250 -0.24 -1.81 -8.35
CA PHE A 250 0.81 -2.74 -8.76
C PHE A 250 1.80 -2.04 -9.72
N SER A 251 3.10 -2.09 -9.40
CA SER A 251 4.15 -1.41 -10.19
C SER A 251 5.48 -2.20 -10.22
N SER A 252 6.33 -1.84 -11.19
CA SER A 252 7.61 -2.52 -11.48
C SER A 252 8.72 -1.61 -12.02
N HIS A 253 8.63 -0.31 -11.76
CA HIS A 253 9.56 0.70 -12.24
C HIS A 253 10.12 1.51 -11.08
N GLY A 254 11.26 2.19 -11.28
CA GLY A 254 11.77 3.14 -10.28
C GLY A 254 10.77 4.28 -10.06
N ASN A 255 10.67 4.76 -8.83
CA ASN A 255 9.61 5.66 -8.36
C ASN A 255 8.20 5.06 -8.56
N GLY A 256 8.09 3.73 -8.53
CA GLY A 256 6.83 3.00 -8.72
C GLY A 256 5.95 3.04 -7.48
N ASP A 257 5.84 4.17 -6.81
CA ASP A 257 5.18 4.33 -5.52
C ASP A 257 3.67 4.05 -5.60
N GLY A 258 3.08 3.73 -4.46
CA GLY A 258 1.64 3.53 -4.30
C GLY A 258 0.90 4.86 -4.12
N VAL A 259 0.79 5.32 -2.87
CA VAL A 259 0.07 6.54 -2.49
C VAL A 259 1.03 7.56 -1.90
N ASP A 260 1.14 8.72 -2.55
CA ASP A 260 2.03 9.81 -2.17
C ASP A 260 1.26 11.07 -1.76
N LEU A 261 1.55 11.59 -0.58
CA LEU A 261 0.86 12.76 -0.02
C LEU A 261 1.83 13.92 0.19
N PHE A 262 1.74 14.96 -0.65
CA PHE A 262 2.58 16.16 -0.57
C PHE A 262 1.77 17.38 -0.12
N CYS A 263 2.19 18.03 0.97
CA CYS A 263 1.59 19.28 1.47
C CYS A 263 0.05 19.22 1.59
N SER A 264 -0.48 18.06 1.99
CA SER A 264 -1.91 17.76 1.92
C SER A 264 -2.53 17.65 3.32
N SER A 265 -3.83 17.96 3.44
CA SER A 265 -4.52 17.90 4.73
C SER A 265 -5.90 17.26 4.71
N ASN A 266 -6.31 16.68 5.85
CA ASN A 266 -7.58 15.96 5.98
C ASN A 266 -7.68 14.82 4.94
N ILE A 267 -6.75 13.87 5.01
CA ILE A 267 -6.67 12.74 4.09
C ILE A 267 -7.07 11.45 4.81
N LEU A 268 -7.92 10.65 4.17
CA LEU A 268 -8.25 9.30 4.59
C LEU A 268 -7.76 8.32 3.53
N VAL A 269 -6.92 7.37 3.93
CA VAL A 269 -6.53 6.20 3.12
C VAL A 269 -7.01 4.95 3.86
N GLU A 270 -7.90 4.16 3.24
CA GLU A 270 -8.39 2.95 3.89
C GLU A 270 -8.65 1.77 2.97
N ASN A 271 -8.60 0.56 3.53
CA ASN A 271 -8.97 -0.67 2.83
C ASN A 271 -8.15 -0.93 1.54
N CYS A 272 -6.91 -0.42 1.47
CA CYS A 272 -6.08 -0.50 0.26
C CYS A 272 -5.19 -1.75 0.24
N PHE A 273 -4.88 -2.24 -0.97
CA PHE A 273 -3.88 -3.29 -1.19
C PHE A 273 -2.80 -2.76 -2.14
N LEU A 274 -1.59 -2.57 -1.63
CA LEU A 274 -0.52 -1.86 -2.35
C LEU A 274 0.70 -2.77 -2.48
N ARG A 275 1.03 -3.18 -3.71
CA ARG A 275 2.24 -3.94 -4.03
C ARG A 275 3.08 -3.15 -5.01
N ASN A 276 4.09 -2.46 -4.51
CA ASN A 276 4.76 -1.42 -5.27
C ASN A 276 6.27 -1.65 -5.33
N SER A 277 6.89 -1.21 -6.43
CA SER A 277 8.35 -1.25 -6.63
C SER A 277 9.07 -0.01 -6.10
N ASP A 278 8.48 0.63 -5.11
CA ASP A 278 9.00 1.74 -4.29
C ASP A 278 8.04 1.91 -3.09
N ASP A 279 8.02 3.07 -2.44
CA ASP A 279 7.17 3.32 -1.27
C ASP A 279 5.69 2.98 -1.52
N THR A 280 5.08 2.16 -0.65
CA THR A 280 3.65 1.86 -0.80
C THR A 280 2.78 3.03 -0.33
N ILE A 281 3.13 3.66 0.80
CA ILE A 281 2.50 4.88 1.28
C ILE A 281 3.58 5.83 1.78
N ALA A 282 3.60 7.04 1.21
CA ALA A 282 4.56 8.07 1.57
C ALA A 282 3.88 9.41 1.92
N ILE A 283 4.33 10.04 3.01
CA ILE A 283 3.85 11.34 3.48
C ILE A 283 5.01 12.33 3.44
N TYR A 284 4.91 13.32 2.57
CA TYR A 284 5.96 14.27 2.26
C TYR A 284 5.55 15.69 2.67
N GLY A 285 6.54 16.54 2.93
CA GLY A 285 6.38 18.00 2.91
C GLY A 285 6.58 18.53 1.49
N HIS A 286 7.23 19.68 1.37
CA HIS A 286 7.51 20.35 0.10
C HIS A 286 8.30 19.50 -0.88
N ARG A 287 7.79 19.46 -2.10
CA ARG A 287 8.50 19.00 -3.29
C ARG A 287 7.99 19.78 -4.50
N TRP A 288 8.90 20.11 -5.41
CA TRP A 288 8.59 20.87 -6.62
C TRP A 288 7.92 22.22 -6.33
N ASP A 289 6.70 22.43 -6.82
CA ASP A 289 5.89 23.62 -6.59
C ASP A 289 4.73 23.37 -5.61
N TYR A 290 4.80 22.30 -4.81
CA TYR A 290 3.90 22.05 -3.68
C TYR A 290 4.47 22.65 -2.39
N TYR A 291 3.67 23.41 -1.67
CA TYR A 291 4.08 24.11 -0.46
C TYR A 291 3.08 23.91 0.68
N GLY A 292 3.60 23.78 1.89
CA GLY A 292 2.80 23.72 3.11
C GLY A 292 2.97 22.42 3.89
N ASP A 293 2.32 22.40 5.04
CA ASP A 293 2.34 21.28 5.96
C ASP A 293 1.53 20.09 5.42
N SER A 294 1.92 18.87 5.82
CA SER A 294 1.09 17.68 5.67
C SER A 294 0.45 17.34 7.01
N SER A 295 -0.88 17.40 7.10
CA SER A 295 -1.54 17.32 8.42
C SER A 295 -2.89 16.62 8.45
N ASN A 296 -3.23 16.02 9.58
CA ASN A 296 -4.50 15.29 9.78
C ASN A 296 -4.70 14.21 8.72
N ILE A 297 -3.85 13.19 8.76
CA ILE A 297 -3.83 12.07 7.81
C ILE A 297 -4.16 10.79 8.58
N VAL A 298 -5.17 10.08 8.11
CA VAL A 298 -5.61 8.79 8.66
C VAL A 298 -5.36 7.70 7.63
N ILE A 299 -4.61 6.67 8.00
CA ILE A 299 -4.35 5.48 7.17
C ILE A 299 -4.82 4.26 7.95
N ARG A 300 -5.71 3.42 7.39
CA ARG A 300 -6.19 2.24 8.09
C ARG A 300 -6.62 1.05 7.24
N ASN A 301 -6.53 -0.15 7.80
CA ASN A 301 -7.01 -1.38 7.14
C ASN A 301 -6.29 -1.66 5.81
N CYS A 302 -5.00 -1.36 5.70
CA CYS A 302 -4.25 -1.55 4.45
C CYS A 302 -3.34 -2.77 4.52
N THR A 303 -3.17 -3.43 3.36
CA THR A 303 -2.16 -4.47 3.15
C THR A 303 -1.07 -3.92 2.25
N LEU A 304 0.18 -3.94 2.72
CA LEU A 304 1.33 -3.33 2.08
C LEU A 304 2.38 -4.39 1.76
N LEU A 305 2.85 -4.39 0.53
CA LEU A 305 3.94 -5.25 0.05
C LEU A 305 4.88 -4.41 -0.83
N PRO A 306 5.80 -3.65 -0.23
CA PRO A 306 6.88 -3.04 -0.99
C PRO A 306 7.79 -4.15 -1.51
N ASP A 307 7.90 -4.23 -2.83
CA ASP A 307 8.94 -5.02 -3.46
C ASP A 307 10.30 -4.32 -3.39
N ILE A 308 10.30 -3.00 -3.21
CA ILE A 308 11.46 -2.11 -3.01
C ILE A 308 11.04 -0.98 -2.06
N ALA A 309 11.98 -0.37 -1.33
CA ALA A 309 11.77 0.75 -0.41
C ALA A 309 10.81 0.45 0.76
N HIS A 310 9.91 1.36 1.12
CA HIS A 310 9.21 1.33 2.41
C HIS A 310 7.73 0.95 2.29
N PRO A 311 7.18 0.20 3.27
CA PRO A 311 5.73 0.10 3.43
C PRO A 311 5.14 1.46 3.83
N ILE A 312 5.66 2.04 4.92
CA ILE A 312 5.21 3.34 5.45
C ILE A 312 6.41 4.27 5.52
N HIS A 313 6.37 5.36 4.76
CA HIS A 313 7.38 6.42 4.78
C HIS A 313 6.77 7.77 5.13
N MET A 314 7.49 8.58 5.91
CA MET A 314 7.18 10.00 6.06
C MET A 314 8.44 10.84 6.25
N GLY A 315 8.48 12.03 5.64
CA GLY A 315 9.62 12.95 5.70
C GLY A 315 10.36 13.05 4.37
N THR A 316 11.69 13.06 4.39
CA THR A 316 12.61 13.26 3.27
C THR A 316 12.51 14.64 2.62
N HIS A 317 11.39 14.95 1.98
CA HIS A 317 11.19 16.18 1.21
C HIS A 317 10.56 17.29 2.04
N GLY A 318 11.19 18.46 2.07
CA GLY A 318 10.79 19.63 2.86
C GLY A 318 11.33 20.94 2.28
N ASN A 319 11.11 22.04 3.00
CA ASN A 319 11.49 23.38 2.55
C ASN A 319 12.39 24.09 3.58
N PRO A 320 13.72 24.09 3.39
CA PRO A 320 14.62 24.74 4.34
C PRO A 320 14.43 26.26 4.46
N ALA A 321 13.96 26.92 3.39
CA ALA A 321 13.73 28.36 3.41
C ALA A 321 12.47 28.75 4.19
N LYS A 322 11.49 27.83 4.25
CA LYS A 322 10.25 27.99 5.01
C LYS A 322 9.88 26.62 5.60
N PRO A 323 10.49 26.25 6.74
CA PRO A 323 10.32 24.93 7.35
C PRO A 323 8.85 24.54 7.53
N GLU A 324 8.56 23.27 7.29
CA GLU A 324 7.22 22.69 7.30
C GLU A 324 7.11 21.58 8.36
N THR A 325 5.87 21.26 8.71
CA THR A 325 5.54 20.23 9.70
C THR A 325 4.70 19.13 9.06
N ILE A 326 5.07 17.88 9.36
CA ILE A 326 4.24 16.70 9.11
C ILE A 326 3.63 16.30 10.45
N SER A 327 2.31 16.44 10.62
CA SER A 327 1.67 16.25 11.93
C SER A 327 0.25 15.69 11.95
N GLY A 328 -0.15 15.11 13.09
CA GLY A 328 -1.49 14.53 13.25
C GLY A 328 -1.68 13.32 12.34
N ILE A 329 -0.73 12.38 12.41
CA ILE A 329 -0.70 11.18 11.57
C ILE A 329 -1.22 10.00 12.38
N HIS A 330 -2.30 9.37 11.92
CA HIS A 330 -2.92 8.22 12.57
C HIS A 330 -2.91 7.02 11.62
N ILE A 331 -2.10 6.01 11.93
CA ILE A 331 -1.99 4.78 11.15
C ILE A 331 -2.50 3.62 12.01
N SER A 332 -3.42 2.81 11.48
CA SER A 332 -3.98 1.70 12.26
C SER A 332 -4.32 0.47 11.44
N ASN A 333 -4.18 -0.72 12.03
CA ASN A 333 -4.59 -1.98 11.41
C ASN A 333 -3.93 -2.19 10.03
N ILE A 334 -2.59 -2.34 10.02
CA ILE A 334 -1.80 -2.51 8.80
C ILE A 334 -1.15 -3.89 8.79
N ASP A 335 -1.25 -4.58 7.66
CA ASP A 335 -0.48 -5.79 7.38
C ASP A 335 0.65 -5.47 6.41
N ILE A 336 1.89 -5.73 6.83
CA ILE A 336 3.09 -5.59 5.99
C ILE A 336 3.55 -7.01 5.65
N LEU A 337 3.34 -7.40 4.39
CA LEU A 337 3.53 -8.80 3.97
C LEU A 337 5.02 -9.18 3.86
N ASP A 338 5.84 -8.25 3.38
CA ASP A 338 7.29 -8.39 3.33
C ASP A 338 7.95 -7.00 3.25
N HIS A 339 9.17 -6.88 3.72
CA HIS A 339 10.04 -5.72 3.45
C HIS A 339 11.37 -6.20 2.88
N TYR A 340 11.72 -5.63 1.73
CA TYR A 340 12.88 -6.01 0.94
C TYR A 340 13.58 -4.78 0.35
N GLU A 341 14.43 -4.14 1.15
CA GLU A 341 15.21 -2.98 0.73
C GLU A 341 16.71 -3.24 0.92
N ASN A 342 17.48 -3.01 -0.15
CA ASN A 342 18.91 -3.28 -0.19
C ASN A 342 19.75 -2.15 0.40
N GLN A 343 19.29 -0.91 0.30
CA GLN A 343 19.97 0.30 0.71
C GLN A 343 19.67 0.59 2.18
N MET A 344 20.67 0.44 3.05
CA MET A 344 20.54 0.69 4.50
C MET A 344 19.96 2.09 4.84
N TRP A 345 20.17 3.07 3.96
CA TRP A 345 19.65 4.42 4.10
C TRP A 345 18.14 4.54 3.89
N TYR A 346 17.49 3.54 3.31
CA TYR A 346 16.07 3.56 2.95
C TYR A 346 15.34 2.33 3.50
N GLN A 347 15.92 1.66 4.51
CA GLN A 347 15.26 0.54 5.19
C GLN A 347 14.33 1.05 6.29
N GLY A 348 13.27 0.29 6.55
CA GLY A 348 12.32 0.51 7.63
C GLY A 348 10.91 0.15 7.19
N CYS A 349 10.28 -0.83 7.86
CA CYS A 349 8.85 -1.08 7.65
C CYS A 349 8.01 0.15 8.00
N ILE A 350 8.43 0.86 9.05
CA ILE A 350 7.92 2.16 9.48
C ILE A 350 9.09 3.13 9.47
N SER A 351 9.09 4.08 8.54
CA SER A 351 10.16 5.06 8.37
C SER A 351 9.68 6.50 8.61
N LEU A 352 10.34 7.19 9.55
CA LEU A 352 10.19 8.63 9.81
C LEU A 352 11.55 9.29 9.56
N SER A 353 11.67 9.98 8.43
CA SER A 353 12.94 10.48 7.93
C SER A 353 12.93 12.00 7.88
N ALA A 354 13.02 12.69 9.00
CA ALA A 354 13.00 14.16 9.03
C ALA A 354 14.23 14.74 8.30
N GLY A 355 14.00 15.29 7.10
CA GLY A 355 14.98 15.97 6.24
C GLY A 355 14.47 17.36 5.82
N ASP A 356 15.34 18.19 5.25
CA ASP A 356 14.99 19.50 4.68
C ASP A 356 14.21 20.43 5.63
N GLU A 357 14.69 20.55 6.87
CA GLU A 357 14.07 21.34 7.95
C GLU A 357 12.65 20.89 8.35
N ASN A 358 12.18 19.73 7.88
CA ASN A 358 10.90 19.18 8.34
C ASN A 358 10.92 18.89 9.83
N LEU A 359 9.82 19.21 10.48
CA LEU A 359 9.45 18.66 11.79
C LEU A 359 8.41 17.55 11.59
N ILE A 360 8.65 16.37 12.13
CA ILE A 360 7.65 15.30 12.19
C ILE A 360 7.15 15.22 13.64
N GLU A 361 5.86 15.43 13.86
CA GLU A 361 5.30 15.36 15.22
C GLU A 361 3.88 14.81 15.31
N ASP A 362 3.48 14.34 16.49
CA ASP A 362 2.11 13.85 16.73
C ASP A 362 1.74 12.68 15.80
N VAL A 363 2.50 11.59 15.94
CA VAL A 363 2.38 10.38 15.12
C VAL A 363 1.89 9.21 15.99
N HIS A 364 0.77 8.61 15.61
CA HIS A 364 0.16 7.48 16.29
C HIS A 364 0.02 6.31 15.32
N ILE A 365 0.80 5.25 15.56
CA ILE A 365 0.78 4.03 14.76
C ILE A 365 0.33 2.88 15.66
N GLN A 366 -0.72 2.17 15.28
CA GLN A 366 -1.23 1.06 16.06
C GLN A 366 -1.61 -0.18 15.25
N ASP A 367 -1.51 -1.35 15.87
CA ASP A 367 -1.96 -2.63 15.31
C ASP A 367 -1.31 -2.91 13.94
N VAL A 368 0.02 -2.89 13.89
CA VAL A 368 0.81 -3.21 12.69
C VAL A 368 1.40 -4.60 12.82
N ARG A 369 1.21 -5.42 11.78
CA ARG A 369 1.66 -6.81 11.72
C ARG A 369 2.63 -6.96 10.56
N VAL A 370 3.91 -7.13 10.87
CA VAL A 370 4.97 -7.40 9.89
C VAL A 370 5.15 -8.90 9.79
N GLU A 371 4.71 -9.48 8.67
CA GLU A 371 4.74 -10.94 8.47
C GLU A 371 6.12 -11.47 8.08
N ARG A 372 6.92 -10.64 7.41
CA ARG A 372 8.27 -10.98 6.97
C ARG A 372 9.11 -9.72 6.79
N ILE A 373 10.39 -9.83 7.13
CA ILE A 373 11.44 -8.95 6.63
C ILE A 373 12.46 -9.84 5.92
N SER A 374 12.38 -9.91 4.60
CA SER A 374 13.39 -10.59 3.78
C SER A 374 14.71 -9.82 3.84
N LYS A 375 14.67 -8.48 3.78
CA LYS A 375 15.85 -7.64 3.98
C LYS A 375 15.43 -6.24 4.38
N GLY A 376 15.80 -5.80 5.58
CA GLY A 376 15.39 -4.46 6.02
C GLY A 376 15.46 -4.24 7.53
N GLN A 377 14.69 -3.26 8.00
CA GLN A 377 14.56 -2.89 9.41
C GLN A 377 13.08 -2.84 9.80
N LEU A 378 12.77 -3.05 11.08
CA LEU A 378 11.40 -2.87 11.56
C LEU A 378 11.03 -1.38 11.62
N VAL A 379 11.90 -0.57 12.22
CA VAL A 379 11.70 0.88 12.38
C VAL A 379 12.94 1.65 11.96
N ASN A 380 12.74 2.79 11.29
CA ASN A 380 13.80 3.75 11.00
C ASN A 380 13.30 5.17 11.29
N MET A 381 13.78 5.78 12.36
CA MET A 381 13.41 7.14 12.78
C MET A 381 14.66 7.98 12.83
N ARG A 382 14.86 8.86 11.84
CA ARG A 382 16.08 9.65 11.75
C ARG A 382 15.79 11.10 11.42
N VAL A 383 16.41 11.99 12.19
CA VAL A 383 16.70 13.33 11.70
C VAL A 383 17.93 13.20 10.81
N MET A 384 17.74 13.36 9.51
CA MET A 384 18.76 13.01 8.52
C MET A 384 19.07 14.17 7.59
N LYS A 385 20.33 14.21 7.14
CA LYS A 385 20.74 14.90 5.92
C LYS A 385 21.30 13.85 4.97
N ASN A 386 20.58 13.61 3.89
CA ASN A 386 20.99 12.74 2.80
C ASN A 386 21.29 13.59 1.56
N GLU A 387 22.53 13.57 1.08
CA GLU A 387 22.98 14.38 -0.07
C GLU A 387 22.21 14.08 -1.37
N MET A 388 21.58 12.91 -1.49
CA MET A 388 20.82 12.53 -2.69
C MET A 388 19.47 13.25 -2.78
N TRP A 389 18.78 13.42 -1.65
CA TRP A 389 17.37 13.84 -1.63
C TRP A 389 17.10 15.11 -0.83
N THR A 390 18.05 15.53 0.00
CA THR A 390 17.88 16.64 0.94
C THR A 390 19.04 17.62 0.82
N THR A 391 18.74 18.88 1.09
CA THR A 391 19.68 20.01 1.10
C THR A 391 20.03 20.45 2.53
N ALA A 392 19.18 20.18 3.52
CA ALA A 392 19.39 20.45 4.94
C ALA A 392 18.95 19.25 5.81
N PRO A 393 19.48 19.10 7.05
CA PRO A 393 18.91 18.15 8.01
C PRO A 393 17.49 18.57 8.41
N GLY A 394 16.68 17.60 8.86
CA GLY A 394 15.37 17.91 9.47
C GLY A 394 15.48 18.67 10.78
N HIS A 395 14.38 19.28 11.22
CA HIS A 395 14.30 20.00 12.48
C HIS A 395 14.22 19.03 13.67
N GLY A 396 13.45 17.94 13.52
CA GLY A 396 13.30 16.95 14.60
C GLY A 396 12.20 15.94 14.33
N ILE A 397 12.14 14.92 15.19
CA ILE A 397 11.01 14.00 15.30
C ILE A 397 10.56 14.01 16.76
N ARG A 398 9.27 14.24 17.04
CA ARG A 398 8.79 14.23 18.43
C ARG A 398 7.39 13.69 18.61
N ASN A 399 7.13 13.10 19.78
CA ASN A 399 5.80 12.62 20.17
C ASN A 399 5.25 11.56 19.20
N ALA A 400 5.95 10.44 19.09
CA ALA A 400 5.48 9.29 18.31
C ALA A 400 5.13 8.12 19.22
N THR A 401 3.96 7.52 19.02
CA THR A 401 3.50 6.32 19.75
C THR A 401 3.29 5.18 18.78
N LEU A 402 3.93 4.04 19.05
CA LEU A 402 3.85 2.80 18.30
C LEU A 402 3.25 1.74 19.21
N LYS A 403 1.98 1.41 18.99
CA LYS A 403 1.20 0.51 19.85
C LYS A 403 0.86 -0.81 19.14
N ASN A 404 1.01 -1.94 19.83
CA ASN A 404 0.69 -3.26 19.28
C ASN A 404 1.37 -3.53 17.92
N ILE A 405 2.68 -3.28 17.86
CA ILE A 405 3.50 -3.58 16.67
C ILE A 405 4.05 -4.99 16.82
N SER A 406 3.92 -5.82 15.79
CA SER A 406 4.42 -7.20 15.79
C SER A 406 5.30 -7.49 14.58
N LEU A 407 6.38 -8.25 14.79
CA LEU A 407 7.23 -8.83 13.76
C LEU A 407 7.31 -10.34 13.92
N ASP A 408 6.85 -11.08 12.90
CA ASP A 408 7.09 -12.53 12.79
C ASP A 408 8.56 -12.78 12.38
N ALA A 409 9.37 -13.15 13.36
CA ALA A 409 10.79 -13.45 13.17
C ALA A 409 11.03 -14.81 12.50
N THR A 410 10.02 -15.69 12.42
CA THR A 410 10.19 -17.09 11.98
C THR A 410 10.60 -17.19 10.51
N ASN A 411 10.03 -16.34 9.67
CA ASN A 411 10.22 -16.37 8.21
C ASN A 411 11.04 -15.18 7.70
N SER A 412 11.57 -14.36 8.59
CA SER A 412 12.43 -13.22 8.26
C SER A 412 13.86 -13.70 8.00
N GLN A 413 14.59 -13.02 7.12
CA GLN A 413 15.94 -13.40 6.73
C GLN A 413 16.98 -12.40 7.27
N ILE A 414 17.16 -11.26 6.60
CA ILE A 414 18.15 -10.25 6.99
C ILE A 414 17.43 -9.09 7.70
N VAL A 415 17.21 -9.25 9.00
CA VAL A 415 16.65 -8.20 9.86
C VAL A 415 17.80 -7.37 10.43
N ASN A 416 18.06 -6.22 9.82
CA ASN A 416 19.06 -5.27 10.31
C ASN A 416 18.54 -4.52 11.55
N PRO A 417 19.46 -3.97 12.37
CA PRO A 417 19.05 -3.16 13.50
C PRO A 417 18.24 -1.94 13.08
N SER A 418 17.05 -1.80 13.67
CA SER A 418 16.24 -0.59 13.58
C SER A 418 17.03 0.60 14.10
N GLN A 419 16.73 1.80 13.61
CA GLN A 419 17.49 3.00 13.91
C GLN A 419 16.58 4.06 14.52
N ILE A 420 17.01 4.68 15.62
CA ILE A 420 16.39 5.90 16.18
C ILE A 420 17.51 6.91 16.41
N LEU A 421 17.65 7.90 15.53
CA LEU A 421 18.81 8.80 15.51
C LEU A 421 18.38 10.26 15.43
N GLY A 422 18.78 11.06 16.43
CA GLY A 422 18.84 12.51 16.28
C GLY A 422 20.08 12.91 15.48
N PHE A 423 20.11 14.14 14.99
CA PHE A 423 21.20 14.66 14.16
C PHE A 423 22.28 15.36 14.99
N ASP A 424 21.87 16.21 15.94
CA ASP A 424 22.74 16.91 16.87
C ASP A 424 21.97 17.31 18.16
N TYR A 425 22.58 18.14 19.02
CA TYR A 425 21.98 18.56 20.28
C TYR A 425 20.76 19.50 20.14
N THR A 426 20.52 20.09 18.96
CA THR A 426 19.34 20.92 18.68
C THR A 426 18.31 20.20 17.80
N ARG A 427 18.73 19.20 17.02
CA ARG A 427 17.91 18.43 16.07
C ARG A 427 17.72 17.00 16.54
N LYS A 428 16.74 16.80 17.42
CA LYS A 428 16.58 15.57 18.20
C LYS A 428 15.47 14.66 17.71
N VAL A 429 15.50 13.43 18.22
CA VAL A 429 14.32 12.54 18.27
C VAL A 429 13.86 12.47 19.73
N GLU A 430 12.63 12.83 20.03
CA GLU A 430 12.16 12.99 21.41
C GLU A 430 10.79 12.35 21.65
N ASN A 431 10.59 11.76 22.83
CA ASN A 431 9.29 11.23 23.27
C ASN A 431 8.74 10.15 22.32
N ILE A 432 9.50 9.06 22.17
CA ILE A 432 9.09 7.88 21.39
C ILE A 432 8.58 6.81 22.35
N VAL A 433 7.36 6.34 22.16
CA VAL A 433 6.75 5.31 23.01
C VAL A 433 6.45 4.08 22.17
N PHE A 434 7.03 2.96 22.56
CA PHE A 434 6.62 1.63 22.11
C PHE A 434 5.71 1.02 23.17
N GLU A 435 4.46 0.73 22.83
CA GLU A 435 3.51 0.03 23.70
C GLU A 435 3.21 -1.34 23.09
N ASN A 436 3.44 -2.42 23.84
CA ASN A 436 3.21 -3.80 23.37
C ASN A 436 3.94 -4.16 22.07
N LEU A 437 5.19 -3.71 21.91
CA LEU A 437 6.07 -4.17 20.84
C LEU A 437 6.36 -5.66 21.01
N ASN A 438 6.05 -6.47 20.01
CA ASN A 438 6.27 -7.91 19.98
C ASN A 438 7.23 -8.29 18.84
N ILE A 439 8.35 -8.91 19.16
CA ILE A 439 9.30 -9.43 18.17
C ILE A 439 9.47 -10.93 18.41
N GLY A 440 9.07 -11.75 17.43
CA GLY A 440 9.22 -13.20 17.51
C GLY A 440 8.49 -13.85 18.69
N GLY A 441 7.37 -13.27 19.14
CA GLY A 441 6.60 -13.75 20.29
C GLY A 441 7.02 -13.14 21.64
N GLN A 442 8.09 -12.36 21.68
CA GLN A 442 8.57 -11.70 22.90
C GLN A 442 8.11 -10.24 22.97
N TYR A 443 7.42 -9.88 24.05
CA TYR A 443 7.08 -8.49 24.34
C TYR A 443 8.27 -7.72 24.90
N ILE A 444 8.52 -6.55 24.33
CA ILE A 444 9.68 -5.70 24.62
C ILE A 444 9.25 -4.57 25.53
N HIS A 445 9.85 -4.47 26.73
CA HIS A 445 9.46 -3.49 27.73
C HIS A 445 10.59 -3.16 28.72
N ASP A 446 10.47 -2.00 29.39
CA ASP A 446 11.47 -1.47 30.33
C ASP A 446 11.72 -2.37 31.54
N GLY A 447 10.68 -3.11 31.94
CA GLY A 447 10.73 -4.08 33.05
C GLY A 447 11.40 -5.42 32.75
N MET A 448 11.95 -5.66 31.55
CA MET A 448 12.66 -6.90 31.24
C MET A 448 13.96 -7.04 32.04
N GLU A 449 14.28 -8.27 32.46
CA GLU A 449 15.57 -8.59 33.08
C GLU A 449 16.72 -8.35 32.09
N LYS A 450 17.72 -7.58 32.53
CA LYS A 450 18.94 -7.28 31.75
C LYS A 450 20.08 -6.84 32.67
N PRO A 451 21.36 -6.97 32.23
CA PRO A 451 22.49 -6.39 32.94
C PRO A 451 22.32 -4.88 33.16
N ARG A 452 22.86 -4.36 34.27
CA ARG A 452 22.71 -2.93 34.64
C ARG A 452 23.27 -1.93 33.61
N TRP A 453 24.20 -2.38 32.78
CA TRP A 453 24.85 -1.56 31.75
C TRP A 453 24.22 -1.75 30.34
N TYR A 454 23.10 -2.49 30.24
CA TYR A 454 22.36 -2.67 28.99
C TYR A 454 21.10 -1.79 28.98
N MET A 455 20.77 -1.26 27.81
CA MET A 455 19.48 -0.64 27.50
C MET A 455 18.47 -1.69 27.03
N VAL A 456 17.17 -1.40 27.06
CA VAL A 456 16.16 -2.30 26.45
C VAL A 456 16.38 -2.44 24.96
N ALA A 457 16.79 -1.34 24.31
CA ALA A 457 17.15 -1.32 22.91
C ALA A 457 18.32 -2.26 22.56
N ASP A 458 19.10 -2.76 23.54
CA ASP A 458 20.15 -3.77 23.28
C ASP A 458 19.58 -5.20 23.25
N LEU A 459 18.36 -5.42 23.76
CA LEU A 459 17.71 -6.75 23.80
C LEU A 459 16.97 -7.10 22.50
N VAL A 460 16.78 -6.11 21.66
CA VAL A 460 16.23 -6.19 20.31
C VAL A 460 17.17 -5.45 19.39
N PRO A 461 17.25 -5.74 18.09
CA PRO A 461 18.22 -5.02 17.27
C PRO A 461 17.68 -3.60 16.99
N ILE A 462 17.84 -2.66 17.93
CA ILE A 462 17.52 -1.23 17.80
C ILE A 462 18.73 -0.41 18.26
N PHE A 463 19.28 0.43 17.39
CA PHE A 463 20.31 1.39 17.76
C PHE A 463 19.69 2.77 18.05
N VAL A 464 20.06 3.35 19.18
CA VAL A 464 19.61 4.68 19.65
C VAL A 464 20.84 5.53 19.95
N ASN A 465 20.96 6.70 19.33
CA ASN A 465 22.13 7.58 19.53
C ASN A 465 21.95 8.61 20.66
N GLU A 466 23.00 9.38 20.95
CA GLU A 466 23.08 10.36 22.04
C GLU A 466 22.16 11.59 21.86
N HIS A 467 21.55 11.75 20.69
CA HIS A 467 20.65 12.86 20.35
C HIS A 467 19.17 12.46 20.46
N VAL A 468 18.89 11.26 20.99
CA VAL A 468 17.55 10.80 21.28
C VAL A 468 17.23 10.93 22.75
N THR A 469 16.05 11.43 23.08
CA THR A 469 15.58 11.57 24.47
C THR A 469 14.23 10.89 24.67
N ASN A 470 14.03 10.31 25.87
CA ASN A 470 12.74 9.79 26.32
C ASN A 470 12.11 8.72 25.40
N VAL A 471 12.89 7.69 25.03
CA VAL A 471 12.35 6.46 24.43
C VAL A 471 11.86 5.55 25.56
N LYS A 472 10.64 5.05 25.45
CA LYS A 472 10.02 4.14 26.44
C LYS A 472 9.50 2.88 25.78
N PHE A 473 9.63 1.75 26.49
CA PHE A 473 9.02 0.48 26.10
C PHE A 473 8.06 0.03 27.20
N ILE A 474 6.76 0.07 26.90
CA ILE A 474 5.67 -0.13 27.85
C ILE A 474 4.93 -1.42 27.51
N LEU A 475 4.62 -2.20 28.53
CA LEU A 475 3.72 -3.36 28.45
C LEU A 475 2.40 -3.02 29.13
N THR A 476 1.32 -2.94 28.37
CA THR A 476 -0.05 -2.77 28.84
C THR A 476 -0.82 -4.06 28.54
N LYS A 477 -1.16 -4.81 29.59
CA LYS A 477 -1.90 -6.07 29.45
C LYS A 477 -3.35 -5.84 29.09
#